data_AF-A0A7X3PS07-F1
#
_entry.id   AF-A0A7X3PS07-F1
#
_cell.length_a   1.000
_cell.length_b   1.000
_cell.length_c   1.000
_cell.angle_alpha   90.00
_cell.angle_beta   90.00
_cell.angle_gamma   90.00
#
_symmetry.space_group_name_H-M   'P 1'
#
loop_
_entity.id
_entity.type
_entity.pdbx_description
1 polymer ?
#
loop_
_entity_poly.entity_id
_entity_poly.type
_entity_poly.pdbx_seq_one_letter_code
_entity_poly.pdbx_strand_id
1 'polypeptide(L)' 'MAESQDSGYGRGKTGSEAAVPAPDLPYQPCDPATYRPQIGLIGCGGISEMHLRAYKDAGYEVAALCSRDRGR' A
#
# COMPACT_ATOMS: atom_id res chain seq x y z
N MET A 1 14.98 11.94 23.09
CA MET A 1 13.72 12.66 22.84
C MET A 1 13.20 12.17 21.50
N ALA A 2 12.18 11.31 21.49
CA ALA A 2 11.64 10.74 20.25
C ALA A 2 10.51 11.64 19.76
N GLU A 3 10.75 12.39 18.69
CA GLU A 3 9.71 13.18 18.04
C GLU A 3 8.86 12.25 17.18
N SER A 4 7.67 11.94 17.66
CA SER A 4 6.61 11.29 16.89
C SER A 4 6.08 12.28 15.84
N GLN A 5 6.66 12.24 14.64
CA GLN A 5 6.16 13.00 13.50
C GLN A 5 5.02 12.23 12.81
N ASP A 6 3.78 12.50 13.19
CA ASP A 6 2.63 12.25 12.31
C ASP A 6 2.56 13.44 11.33
N SER A 7 3.22 13.33 10.18
CA SER A 7 3.43 14.47 9.26
C SER A 7 2.19 14.91 8.50
N GLY A 8 1.03 14.28 8.72
CA GLY A 8 -0.21 14.56 7.98
C GLY A 8 -0.12 14.33 6.46
N TYR A 9 1.03 13.86 5.97
CA TYR A 9 1.29 13.69 4.54
C TYR A 9 0.41 12.56 3.98
N GLY A 10 -0.42 12.90 2.99
CA GLY A 10 -1.30 11.96 2.30
C GLY A 10 -2.64 11.66 2.99
N ARG A 11 -2.93 12.26 4.16
CA ARG A 11 -4.22 12.06 4.84
C ARG A 11 -5.21 13.14 4.39
N GLY A 12 -6.17 12.76 3.53
CA GLY A 12 -7.28 13.64 3.15
C GLY A 12 -8.19 13.95 4.33
N LYS A 13 -8.95 15.05 4.25
CA LYS A 13 -10.01 15.36 5.24
C LYS A 13 -11.03 14.23 5.24
N THR A 14 -11.41 13.73 6.42
CA THR A 14 -12.54 12.81 6.58
C THR A 14 -13.83 13.57 6.24
N GLY A 15 -14.29 13.40 5.00
CA GLY A 15 -15.58 13.89 4.52
C GLY A 15 -16.65 12.80 4.61
N SER A 16 -17.89 13.19 4.30
CA SER A 16 -19.02 12.26 4.17
C SER A 16 -18.66 11.01 3.35
N GLU A 17 -18.83 9.84 3.97
CA GLU A 17 -18.51 8.50 3.42
C GLU A 17 -19.59 8.02 2.43
N ALA A 18 -20.09 8.90 1.56
CA ALA A 18 -20.97 8.46 0.50
C ALA A 18 -20.17 7.60 -0.49
N ALA A 19 -20.58 6.34 -0.66
CA ALA A 19 -19.97 5.45 -1.63
C ALA A 19 -20.15 6.02 -3.05
N VAL A 20 -19.04 6.34 -3.71
CA VAL A 20 -19.02 6.75 -5.12
C VAL A 20 -18.65 5.52 -5.94
N PRO A 21 -19.53 4.97 -6.79
CA PRO A 21 -19.18 3.85 -7.63
C PRO A 21 -18.08 4.25 -8.62
N ALA A 22 -17.08 3.38 -8.81
CA ALA A 22 -16.08 3.60 -9.83
C ALA A 22 -16.74 3.59 -11.22
N PRO A 23 -16.31 4.47 -12.16
CA PRO A 23 -16.79 4.42 -13.52
C PRO A 23 -16.34 3.12 -14.21
N ASP A 24 -17.13 2.64 -15.17
CA ASP A 24 -16.71 1.52 -16.01
C ASP A 24 -15.62 1.99 -16.98
N LEU A 25 -14.42 1.43 -16.86
CA LEU A 25 -13.27 1.77 -17.68
C LEU A 25 -13.05 0.65 -18.71
N PRO A 26 -12.78 0.98 -19.99
CA PRO A 26 -12.55 -0.01 -21.04
C PRO A 26 -11.29 -0.86 -20.81
N TYR A 27 -10.41 -0.43 -19.91
CA TYR A 27 -9.21 -1.16 -19.50
C TYR A 27 -9.27 -1.46 -18.02
N GLN A 28 -9.02 -2.73 -17.69
CA GLN A 28 -8.79 -3.20 -16.33
C GLN A 28 -7.38 -3.82 -16.26
N PRO A 29 -6.56 -3.45 -15.27
CA PRO A 29 -5.29 -4.12 -15.04
C PRO A 29 -5.49 -5.61 -14.80
N CYS A 30 -4.61 -6.45 -15.35
CA CYS A 30 -4.59 -7.87 -15.09
C CYS A 30 -3.20 -8.30 -14.57
N ASP A 31 -3.18 -9.42 -13.85
CA ASP A 31 -1.93 -10.04 -13.46
C ASP A 31 -1.19 -10.63 -14.68
N PRO A 32 0.15 -10.62 -14.68
CA PRO A 32 0.93 -11.35 -15.67
C PRO A 32 0.56 -12.84 -15.68
N ALA A 33 0.53 -13.48 -16.84
CA ALA A 33 0.13 -14.90 -16.93
C ALA A 33 1.14 -15.86 -16.28
N THR A 34 2.44 -15.60 -16.45
CA THR A 34 3.52 -16.52 -16.04
C THR A 34 4.55 -15.90 -15.10
N TYR A 35 4.59 -14.57 -15.03
CA TYR A 35 5.57 -13.86 -14.23
C TYR A 35 5.07 -13.66 -12.79
N ARG A 36 5.80 -14.22 -11.83
CA ARG A 36 5.51 -14.16 -10.39
C ARG A 36 6.79 -13.82 -9.62
N PRO A 37 7.27 -12.58 -9.72
CA PRO A 37 8.47 -12.18 -9.00
C PRO A 37 8.20 -12.02 -7.51
N GLN A 38 9.26 -12.13 -6.72
CA GLN A 38 9.27 -11.61 -5.37
C GLN A 38 9.25 -10.07 -5.38
N ILE A 39 8.56 -9.48 -4.42
CA ILE A 39 8.37 -8.03 -4.27
C ILE A 39 9.24 -7.50 -3.11
N GLY A 40 9.97 -6.42 -3.37
CA GLY A 40 10.59 -5.61 -2.32
C GLY A 40 9.77 -4.36 -2.03
N LEU A 41 9.37 -4.14 -0.79
CA LEU A 41 8.65 -2.92 -0.37
C LEU A 41 9.63 -1.92 0.25
N ILE A 42 9.68 -0.72 -0.32
CA ILE A 42 10.53 0.39 0.15
C ILE A 42 9.64 1.46 0.77
N GLY A 43 9.95 1.85 2.00
CA GLY A 43 9.18 2.81 2.78
C GLY A 43 8.08 2.12 3.58
N CYS A 44 8.34 1.84 4.86
CA CYS A 44 7.39 1.22 5.80
C CYS A 44 6.55 2.26 6.55
N GLY A 45 5.98 3.23 5.81
CA GLY A 45 5.22 4.36 6.36
C GLY A 45 3.74 4.07 6.64
N GLY A 46 2.95 5.14 6.78
CA GLY A 46 1.56 5.08 7.29
C GLY A 46 0.54 4.29 6.46
N ILE A 47 0.87 3.86 5.24
CA ILE A 47 -0.01 3.04 4.38
C ILE A 47 0.56 1.65 4.10
N SER A 48 1.79 1.36 4.51
CA SER A 48 2.48 0.13 4.12
C SER A 48 1.79 -1.12 4.66
N GLU A 49 1.15 -1.04 5.84
CA GLU A 49 0.32 -2.13 6.36
C GLU A 49 -0.85 -2.49 5.45
N MET A 50 -1.55 -1.49 4.90
CA MET A 50 -2.66 -1.71 3.98
C MET A 50 -2.18 -2.40 2.71
N HIS A 51 -1.02 -1.98 2.18
CA HIS A 51 -0.40 -2.63 1.03
C HIS A 51 0.01 -4.07 1.34
N LEU A 52 0.64 -4.34 2.49
CA LEU A 52 1.05 -5.68 2.88
C LEU A 52 -0.15 -6.63 3.04
N ARG A 53 -1.25 -6.15 3.62
CA ARG A 53 -2.50 -6.91 3.70
C ARG A 53 -3.06 -7.23 2.30
N ALA A 54 -3.18 -6.21 1.44
CA ALA A 54 -3.67 -6.40 0.08
C ALA A 54 -2.78 -7.34 -0.74
N TYR A 55 -1.45 -7.23 -0.61
CA TYR A 55 -0.51 -8.12 -1.29
C TYR A 55 -0.62 -9.55 -0.81
N LYS A 56 -0.80 -9.76 0.49
CA LYS A 56 -1.04 -11.09 1.06
C LYS A 56 -2.35 -11.68 0.54
N ASP A 57 -3.42 -10.89 0.51
CA ASP A 57 -4.74 -11.33 0.03
C ASP A 57 -4.73 -11.65 -1.47
N ALA A 58 -3.93 -10.90 -2.25
CA ALA A 58 -3.69 -11.15 -3.67
C ALA A 58 -2.69 -12.29 -3.95
N GLY A 59 -2.07 -12.87 -2.91
CA GLY A 59 -1.10 -13.95 -3.06
C GLY A 59 0.29 -13.53 -3.59
N TYR A 60 0.64 -12.25 -3.49
CA TYR A 60 1.97 -11.77 -3.85
C TYR A 60 2.99 -12.04 -2.74
N GLU A 61 4.21 -12.41 -3.12
CA GLU A 61 5.30 -12.69 -2.20
C GLU A 61 6.14 -11.43 -1.96
N VAL A 62 6.00 -10.82 -0.77
CA VAL A 62 6.89 -9.74 -0.33
C VAL A 62 8.10 -10.35 0.38
N ALA A 63 9.27 -10.35 -0.28
CA ALA A 63 10.48 -11.00 0.21
C ALA A 63 11.44 -10.04 0.94
N ALA A 64 11.29 -8.73 0.77
CA ALA A 64 12.17 -7.75 1.40
C ALA A 64 11.42 -6.47 1.80
N LEU A 65 11.83 -5.90 2.94
CA LEU A 65 11.40 -4.60 3.41
C LEU A 65 12.62 -3.68 3.55
N CYS A 66 12.48 -2.44 3.11
CA CYS A 66 13.50 -1.41 3.28
C CYS A 66 12.89 -0.17 3.94
N SER A 67 13.45 0.23 5.08
CA SER A 67 13.01 1.41 5.83
C SER A 67 14.23 2.13 6.40
N ARG A 68 14.12 3.45 6.53
CA ARG A 68 15.13 4.27 7.23
C ARG A 68 15.15 4.00 8.74
N ASP A 69 14.01 3.59 9.29
CA ASP A 69 13.84 3.22 10.69
C ASP A 69 13.70 1.69 10.79
N ARG A 70 14.57 1.07 11.57
CA ARG A 70 14.60 -0.39 11.77
C ARG A 70 13.47 -0.88 12.70
N GLY A 71 12.99 -0.03 13.60
CA GLY A 71 11.98 -0.40 14.60
C GLY A 71 10.54 -0.30 14.08
N ARG A 72 10.37 0.09 12.82
CA ARG A 72 9.11 0.32 12.14
C ARG A 72 8.82 -0.79 11.14
#